data_AF-A0A838VRF2-F1
#
_entry.id   AF-A0A838VRF2-F1
#
_cell.length_a   1.000
_cell.length_b   1.000
_cell.length_c   1.000
_cell.angle_alpha   90.00
_cell.angle_beta   90.00
_cell.angle_gamma   90.00
#
_symmetry.space_group_name_H-M   'P 1'
#
loop_
_entity.id
_entity.type
_entity.pdbx_description
1 polymer ?
#
loop_
_entity_poly.entity_id
_entity_poly.type
_entity_poly.pdbx_seq_one_letter_code
_entity_poly.pdbx_strand_id
1 'polypeptide(L)'
;MSRLGKRLRDREWRRYIYLLLVGKATAIALLILVAIPLVSHFVGSPALAADPVLKGNDIVNPLNTLWTLLAAFLVFAMQVGFTMLEAGFCRSRETVNVLMECIVDTCLCGLLFYAIGFAFMFSHGNGFIGLNWFFLQGAPGTYEASGVAFLAYWLFQFAFADTCSTITSGAMIGRTGFIGDLLYSIGVSGFIYPIVGHWAWGPDGFLATMGSKDNFLPFVGTNFHDFAGSTVVHTIGGFIALAGAIILGPRLGRVFKRDGGGPMLPHDLVIAATGGLILWFGWYGFNPGSTLSAMDFQGTGRVAANTTLAACAAGLSAMFYAFPKTKKWDLGFTVNGFLAGLVAITCPCYWVSPTGSIIIGAVAGVLVVVGVELLEWLRIDDPIGA
;
A
#
# COMPACT_ATOMS: atom_id res chain seq x y z
N MET A 1 46.18 -32.45 47.45
CA MET A 1 44.79 -31.93 47.48
C MET A 1 44.64 -30.91 46.36
N SER A 2 43.72 -31.14 45.41
CA SER A 2 43.55 -30.25 44.26
C SER A 2 43.22 -28.82 44.70
N ARG A 3 43.69 -27.81 43.97
CA ARG A 3 43.42 -26.38 44.24
C ARG A 3 41.93 -26.10 44.43
N LEU A 4 41.07 -26.87 43.75
CA LEU A 4 39.61 -26.83 43.87
C LEU A 4 39.13 -27.24 45.28
N GLY A 5 39.70 -28.30 45.86
CA GLY A 5 39.31 -28.79 47.19
C GLY A 5 39.67 -27.84 48.34
N LYS A 6 40.74 -27.03 48.21
CA LYS A 6 41.05 -25.95 49.17
C LYS A 6 40.06 -24.79 49.03
N ARG A 7 39.74 -24.37 47.80
CA ARG A 7 38.78 -23.28 47.53
C ARG A 7 37.36 -23.62 47.98
N LEU A 8 36.93 -24.87 47.85
CA LEU A 8 35.60 -25.31 48.33
C LEU A 8 35.47 -25.35 49.87
N ARG A 9 36.59 -25.38 50.62
CA ARG A 9 36.57 -25.31 52.09
C ARG A 9 36.59 -23.88 52.61
N ASP A 10 37.04 -22.92 51.81
CA ASP A 10 37.05 -21.51 52.15
C ASP A 10 35.60 -20.95 52.17
N ARG A 11 35.26 -20.20 53.23
CA ARG A 11 33.92 -19.66 53.45
C ARG A 11 33.58 -18.56 52.45
N GLU A 12 34.57 -17.74 52.05
CA GLU A 12 34.35 -16.67 51.07
C GLU A 12 34.15 -17.23 49.68
N TRP A 13 34.95 -18.23 49.29
CA TRP A 13 34.77 -18.92 48.02
C TRP A 13 33.44 -19.66 47.92
N ARG A 14 32.96 -20.25 49.02
CA ARG A 14 31.61 -20.86 49.05
C ARG A 14 30.51 -19.82 48.86
N ARG A 15 30.62 -18.64 49.49
CA ARG A 15 29.69 -17.52 49.25
C ARG A 15 29.75 -17.03 47.81
N TYR A 16 30.95 -16.90 47.25
CA TYR A 16 31.14 -16.47 45.87
C TYR A 16 30.54 -17.46 44.86
N ILE A 17 30.80 -18.76 45.03
CA ILE A 17 30.23 -19.82 44.19
C ILE A 17 28.71 -19.85 44.34
N TYR A 18 28.18 -19.73 45.56
CA TYR A 18 26.74 -19.68 45.80
C TYR A 18 26.09 -18.48 45.10
N LEU A 19 26.64 -17.27 45.26
CA LEU A 19 26.15 -16.06 44.59
C LEU A 19 26.20 -16.18 43.07
N LEU A 20 27.26 -16.77 42.52
CA LEU A 20 27.42 -16.96 41.07
C LEU A 20 26.42 -17.99 40.51
N LEU A 21 26.19 -19.10 41.23
CA LEU A 21 25.22 -20.12 40.83
C LEU A 21 23.79 -19.62 40.97
N VAL A 22 23.45 -18.98 42.10
CA VAL A 22 22.12 -18.40 42.32
C VAL A 22 21.86 -17.29 41.31
N GLY A 23 22.82 -16.38 41.09
CA GLY A 23 22.69 -15.31 40.11
C GLY A 23 22.46 -15.82 38.68
N LYS A 24 23.18 -16.87 38.27
CA LYS A 24 22.97 -17.53 36.96
C LYS A 24 21.61 -18.25 36.90
N ALA A 25 21.22 -18.95 37.97
CA ALA A 25 19.94 -19.65 38.02
C ALA A 25 18.77 -18.67 37.98
N THR A 26 18.84 -17.53 38.69
CA THR A 26 17.84 -16.47 38.64
C THR A 26 17.78 -15.80 37.26
N ALA A 27 18.94 -15.58 36.61
CA ALA A 27 18.96 -15.03 35.25
C ALA A 27 18.33 -15.98 34.23
N ILE A 28 18.61 -17.29 34.33
CA ILE A 28 17.99 -18.31 33.48
C ILE A 28 16.49 -18.43 33.77
N ALA A 29 16.08 -18.40 35.05
CA ALA A 29 14.67 -18.43 35.42
C ALA A 29 13.90 -17.20 34.92
N LEU A 30 14.48 -16.00 35.02
CA LEU A 30 13.90 -14.78 34.46
C LEU A 30 13.86 -14.82 32.93
N LEU A 31 14.92 -15.33 32.28
CA LEU A 31 14.93 -15.55 30.84
C LEU A 31 13.79 -16.50 30.44
N ILE A 32 13.60 -17.62 31.13
CA ILE A 32 12.53 -18.59 30.85
C ILE A 32 11.16 -17.96 31.11
N LEU A 33 10.95 -17.32 32.26
CA LEU A 33 9.67 -16.74 32.67
C LEU A 33 9.24 -15.54 31.81
N VAL A 34 10.18 -14.79 31.24
CA VAL A 34 9.87 -13.63 30.39
C VAL A 34 9.94 -14.01 28.93
N ALA A 35 11.01 -14.68 28.48
CA ALA A 35 11.21 -14.99 27.08
C ALA A 35 10.26 -16.09 26.59
N ILE A 36 9.88 -17.10 27.39
CA ILE A 36 8.97 -18.13 26.89
C ILE A 36 7.57 -17.58 26.63
N PRO A 37 6.92 -16.83 27.57
CA PRO A 37 5.63 -16.22 27.28
C PRO A 37 5.72 -15.21 26.13
N LEU A 38 6.75 -14.37 26.11
CA LEU A 38 6.97 -13.37 25.07
C LEU A 38 7.17 -14.03 23.69
N VAL A 39 8.04 -15.03 23.58
CA VAL A 39 8.28 -15.78 22.34
C VAL A 39 7.03 -16.58 21.96
N SER A 40 6.33 -17.21 22.90
CA SER A 40 5.09 -17.93 22.59
C SER A 40 3.98 -17.01 22.09
N HIS A 41 3.94 -15.76 22.57
CA HIS A 41 2.94 -14.78 22.19
C HIS A 41 3.26 -14.08 20.86
N PHE A 42 4.54 -13.81 20.57
CA PHE A 42 4.95 -13.09 19.36
C PHE A 42 5.48 -13.98 18.22
N VAL A 43 6.02 -15.16 18.54
CA VAL A 43 6.66 -16.10 17.59
C VAL A 43 5.85 -17.38 17.44
N GLY A 44 5.07 -17.77 18.46
CA GLY A 44 4.22 -18.95 18.42
C GLY A 44 2.92 -18.68 17.67
N SER A 45 2.62 -19.49 16.64
CA SER A 45 1.25 -19.63 16.16
C SER A 45 0.54 -20.70 17.01
N PRO A 46 -0.70 -20.48 17.49
CA PRO A 46 -1.45 -21.53 18.15
C PRO A 46 -1.67 -22.68 17.16
N ALA A 47 -1.03 -23.82 17.41
CA ALA A 47 -1.37 -25.07 16.74
C ALA A 47 -2.73 -25.52 17.27
N LEU A 48 -3.81 -25.12 16.59
CA LEU A 48 -5.15 -25.58 16.90
C LEU A 48 -5.29 -27.05 16.47
N ALA A 49 -4.82 -27.97 17.32
CA ALA A 49 -5.20 -29.38 17.30
C ALA A 49 -6.55 -29.59 18.02
N ALA A 50 -7.51 -28.70 17.76
CA ALA A 50 -8.88 -28.84 18.22
C ALA A 50 -9.75 -29.08 17.00
N ASP A 51 -10.58 -30.13 17.03
CA ASP A 51 -11.61 -30.35 16.03
C ASP A 51 -12.42 -29.05 15.90
N PRO A 52 -12.50 -28.44 14.70
CA PRO A 52 -13.11 -27.15 14.56
C PRO A 52 -14.60 -27.29 14.88
N VAL A 53 -15.05 -26.65 15.96
CA VAL A 53 -16.44 -26.19 16.03
C VAL A 53 -16.57 -25.18 14.91
N LEU A 54 -16.96 -25.64 13.73
CA LEU A 54 -17.22 -24.83 12.55
C LEU A 54 -18.32 -23.82 12.91
N LYS A 55 -17.94 -22.61 13.32
CA LYS A 55 -18.85 -21.46 13.21
C LYS A 55 -19.02 -21.22 11.72
N GLY A 56 -20.25 -21.01 11.25
CA GLY A 56 -20.54 -20.92 9.81
C GLY A 56 -19.72 -19.89 9.02
N ASN A 57 -19.09 -18.92 9.70
CA ASN A 57 -18.23 -17.89 9.09
C ASN A 57 -16.74 -18.28 8.98
N ASP A 58 -16.28 -19.36 9.61
CA ASP A 58 -14.87 -19.79 9.59
C ASP A 58 -14.53 -20.72 8.39
N ILE A 59 -15.45 -20.87 7.43
CA ILE A 59 -15.23 -21.73 6.26
C ILE A 59 -14.36 -20.98 5.24
N VAL A 60 -13.08 -21.35 5.19
CA VAL A 60 -12.16 -20.91 4.14
C VAL A 60 -12.63 -21.50 2.81
N ASN A 61 -12.94 -20.64 1.85
CA ASN A 61 -13.19 -20.99 0.46
C ASN A 61 -11.84 -21.05 -0.29
N PRO A 62 -11.41 -22.23 -0.75
CA PRO A 62 -10.12 -22.38 -1.43
C PRO A 62 -10.03 -21.58 -2.74
N LEU A 63 -11.15 -21.44 -3.47
CA LEU A 63 -11.17 -20.71 -4.74
C LEU A 63 -11.05 -19.21 -4.53
N ASN A 64 -11.78 -18.65 -3.56
CA ASN A 64 -11.67 -17.23 -3.20
C ASN A 64 -10.27 -16.91 -2.67
N THR A 65 -9.70 -17.82 -1.87
CA THR A 65 -8.34 -17.68 -1.35
C THR A 65 -7.30 -17.72 -2.46
N LEU A 66 -7.40 -18.69 -3.39
CA LEU A 66 -6.51 -18.79 -4.55
C LEU A 66 -6.60 -17.54 -5.43
N TRP A 67 -7.81 -17.08 -5.73
CA TRP A 67 -8.02 -15.87 -6.50
C TRP A 67 -7.40 -14.64 -5.84
N THR A 68 -7.63 -14.47 -4.54
CA THR A 68 -7.08 -13.33 -3.77
C THR A 68 -5.55 -13.37 -3.70
N LEU A 69 -4.94 -14.56 -3.56
CA LEU A 69 -3.47 -14.70 -3.59
C LEU A 69 -2.89 -14.36 -4.96
N LEU A 70 -3.49 -14.86 -6.04
CA LEU A 70 -3.06 -14.52 -7.39
C LEU A 70 -3.16 -13.01 -7.63
N ALA A 71 -4.27 -12.41 -7.22
CA ALA A 71 -4.45 -10.97 -7.28
C ALA A 71 -3.39 -10.22 -6.45
N ALA A 72 -3.10 -10.67 -5.23
CA ALA A 72 -2.06 -10.08 -4.38
C ALA A 72 -0.67 -10.13 -5.04
N PHE A 73 -0.33 -11.22 -5.72
CA PHE A 73 0.95 -11.32 -6.44
C PHE A 73 1.03 -10.35 -7.62
N LEU A 74 -0.08 -10.15 -8.34
CA LEU A 74 -0.16 -9.18 -9.42
C LEU A 74 -0.06 -7.74 -8.89
N VAL A 75 -0.73 -7.42 -7.78
CA VAL A 75 -0.60 -6.10 -7.13
C VAL A 75 0.80 -5.88 -6.62
N PHE A 76 1.44 -6.87 -6.00
CA PHE A 76 2.83 -6.75 -5.58
C PHE A 76 3.78 -6.53 -6.77
N ALA A 77 3.50 -7.11 -7.93
CA ALA A 77 4.26 -6.84 -9.15
C ALA A 77 4.17 -5.37 -9.61
N MET A 78 3.15 -4.61 -9.16
CA MET A 78 3.11 -3.16 -9.37
C MET A 78 4.32 -2.45 -8.76
N GLN A 79 4.97 -3.00 -7.73
CA GLN A 79 6.17 -2.37 -7.19
C GLN A 79 7.35 -2.40 -8.15
N VAL A 80 7.47 -3.45 -8.96
CA VAL A 80 8.43 -3.45 -10.07
C VAL A 80 8.05 -2.35 -11.07
N GLY A 81 6.75 -2.21 -11.32
CA GLY A 81 6.20 -1.15 -12.16
C GLY A 81 6.55 0.26 -11.69
N PHE A 82 6.27 0.60 -10.43
CA PHE A 82 6.60 1.89 -9.83
C PHE A 82 8.10 2.13 -9.82
N THR A 83 8.90 1.16 -9.35
CA THR A 83 10.36 1.28 -9.33
C THR A 83 10.91 1.62 -10.71
N MET A 84 10.42 0.97 -11.77
CA MET A 84 10.82 1.26 -13.15
C MET A 84 10.28 2.60 -13.66
N LEU A 85 9.01 2.92 -13.36
CA LEU A 85 8.39 4.20 -13.74
C LEU A 85 9.18 5.36 -13.16
N GLU A 86 9.42 5.33 -11.85
CA GLU A 86 10.15 6.33 -11.08
C GLU A 86 11.60 6.44 -11.53
N ALA A 87 12.29 5.30 -11.68
CA ALA A 87 13.64 5.29 -12.21
C ALA A 87 13.67 5.97 -13.59
N GLY A 88 12.82 5.57 -14.53
CA GLY A 88 12.81 6.11 -15.88
C GLY A 88 12.55 7.62 -15.96
N PHE A 89 11.61 8.12 -15.14
CA PHE A 89 11.27 9.54 -15.08
C PHE A 89 12.25 10.40 -14.26
N CYS A 90 13.01 9.82 -13.33
CA CYS A 90 14.06 10.54 -12.62
C CYS A 90 15.26 10.84 -13.53
N ARG A 91 16.19 11.71 -13.08
CA ARG A 91 17.47 11.88 -13.79
C ARG A 91 18.42 10.75 -13.39
N SER A 92 19.38 10.46 -14.25
CA SER A 92 20.30 9.33 -14.07
C SER A 92 21.09 9.35 -12.76
N ARG A 93 21.34 10.54 -12.18
CA ARG A 93 22.07 10.68 -10.91
C ARG A 93 21.23 10.31 -9.68
N GLU A 94 19.91 10.28 -9.78
CA GLU A 94 19.01 9.91 -8.69
C GLU A 94 18.62 8.43 -8.70
N THR A 95 18.85 7.71 -9.80
CA THR A 95 18.30 6.37 -10.03
C THR A 95 18.62 5.38 -8.90
N VAL A 96 19.87 5.32 -8.41
CA VAL A 96 20.23 4.40 -7.32
C VAL A 96 19.45 4.69 -6.03
N ASN A 97 19.19 5.96 -5.75
CA ASN A 97 18.44 6.37 -4.56
C ASN A 97 16.97 5.94 -4.69
N VAL A 98 16.35 6.17 -5.85
CA VAL A 98 14.98 5.73 -6.16
C VAL A 98 14.81 4.22 -5.99
N LEU A 99 15.75 3.43 -6.54
CA LEU A 99 15.70 1.97 -6.43
C LEU A 99 15.78 1.49 -4.97
N MET A 100 16.65 2.12 -4.17
CA MET A 100 16.80 1.79 -2.75
C MET A 100 15.57 2.21 -1.94
N GLU A 101 15.02 3.39 -2.22
CA GLU A 101 13.82 3.91 -1.55
C GLU A 101 12.62 2.98 -1.78
N CYS A 102 12.34 2.58 -3.04
CA CYS A 102 11.23 1.68 -3.35
C CYS A 102 11.34 0.33 -2.60
N ILE A 103 12.52 -0.29 -2.58
CA ILE A 103 12.72 -1.60 -1.92
C ILE A 103 12.56 -1.47 -0.40
N VAL A 104 13.16 -0.43 0.18
CA VAL A 104 13.11 -0.21 1.63
C VAL A 104 11.70 0.16 2.08
N ASP A 105 10.98 0.98 1.30
CA ASP A 105 9.59 1.34 1.55
C ASP A 105 8.71 0.09 1.61
N THR A 106 8.84 -0.82 0.63
CA THR A 106 8.11 -2.09 0.64
C THR A 106 8.41 -2.97 1.85
N CYS A 107 9.69 -3.10 2.23
CA CYS A 107 10.05 -3.87 3.42
C CYS A 107 9.47 -3.24 4.70
N LEU A 108 9.52 -1.92 4.80
CA LEU A 108 9.04 -1.18 5.97
C LEU A 108 7.51 -1.21 6.05
N CYS A 109 6.83 -0.99 4.93
CA CYS A 109 5.38 -1.12 4.80
C CYS A 109 4.91 -2.51 5.24
N GLY A 110 5.54 -3.58 4.77
CA GLY A 110 5.18 -4.95 5.15
C GLY A 110 5.25 -5.19 6.65
N LEU A 111 6.31 -4.72 7.31
CA LEU A 111 6.48 -4.86 8.77
C LEU A 111 5.51 -3.98 9.56
N LEU A 112 5.27 -2.75 9.14
CA LEU A 112 4.36 -1.82 9.81
C LEU A 112 2.90 -2.25 9.64
N PHE A 113 2.52 -2.69 8.44
CA PHE A 113 1.18 -3.15 8.15
C PHE A 113 0.87 -4.47 8.85
N TYR A 114 1.86 -5.37 8.98
CA TYR A 114 1.80 -6.52 9.88
C TYR A 114 1.59 -6.13 11.35
N ALA A 115 2.41 -5.21 11.87
CA ALA A 115 2.45 -4.89 13.29
C ALA A 115 1.21 -4.11 13.75
N ILE A 116 0.83 -3.05 13.02
CA ILE A 116 -0.21 -2.10 13.43
C ILE A 116 -1.16 -1.69 12.30
N GLY A 117 -0.70 -1.62 11.04
CA GLY A 117 -1.51 -1.05 9.96
C GLY A 117 -2.77 -1.86 9.66
N PHE A 118 -2.66 -3.19 9.58
CA PHE A 118 -3.83 -4.05 9.37
C PHE A 118 -4.82 -3.96 10.54
N ALA A 119 -4.31 -3.87 11.78
CA ALA A 119 -5.14 -3.67 12.97
C ALA A 119 -5.95 -2.37 12.87
N PHE A 120 -5.29 -1.25 12.54
CA PHE A 120 -5.96 0.03 12.39
C PHE A 120 -6.97 0.05 11.25
N MET A 121 -6.68 -0.62 10.14
CA MET A 121 -7.51 -0.55 8.93
C MET A 121 -8.69 -1.51 8.95
N PHE A 122 -8.47 -2.78 9.28
CA PHE A 122 -9.43 -3.85 9.00
C PHE A 122 -10.00 -4.53 10.24
N SER A 123 -9.49 -4.23 11.43
CA SER A 123 -10.08 -4.78 12.65
C SER A 123 -11.28 -3.97 13.14
N HIS A 124 -12.14 -4.59 13.94
CA HIS A 124 -13.20 -3.87 14.63
C HIS A 124 -12.66 -2.84 15.63
N GLY A 125 -13.42 -1.76 15.83
CA GLY A 125 -13.04 -0.67 16.73
C GLY A 125 -14.15 0.37 16.85
N ASN A 126 -13.96 1.52 16.22
CA ASN A 126 -14.96 2.58 16.12
C ASN A 126 -14.91 3.22 14.73
N GLY A 127 -15.80 4.18 14.44
CA GLY A 127 -15.87 4.87 13.15
C GLY A 127 -14.56 5.40 12.56
N PHE A 128 -13.57 5.68 13.41
CA PHE A 128 -12.31 6.29 13.02
C PHE A 128 -11.15 5.31 12.86
N ILE A 129 -11.08 4.24 13.66
CA ILE A 129 -9.92 3.33 13.70
C ILE A 129 -10.27 1.96 14.30
N GLY A 130 -9.67 0.91 13.75
CA GLY A 130 -9.68 -0.44 14.31
C GLY A 130 -8.73 -0.59 15.51
N LEU A 131 -9.06 -1.46 16.46
CA LEU A 131 -8.35 -1.57 17.75
C LEU A 131 -8.00 -3.01 18.15
N ASN A 132 -8.11 -3.97 17.23
CA ASN A 132 -7.85 -5.39 17.44
C ASN A 132 -6.81 -5.93 16.44
N TRP A 133 -6.30 -7.14 16.68
CA TRP A 133 -5.36 -7.84 15.78
C TRP A 133 -4.00 -7.17 15.55
N PHE A 134 -3.48 -6.44 16.55
CA PHE A 134 -2.08 -6.01 16.53
C PHE A 134 -1.16 -7.23 16.35
N PHE A 135 -0.16 -7.12 15.48
CA PHE A 135 0.71 -8.23 15.07
C PHE A 135 -0.04 -9.44 14.50
N LEU A 136 -1.25 -9.21 13.95
CA LEU A 136 -2.20 -10.22 13.47
C LEU A 136 -2.63 -11.25 14.55
N GLN A 137 -2.43 -10.93 15.83
CA GLN A 137 -2.75 -11.81 16.94
C GLN A 137 -4.25 -11.89 17.20
N GLY A 138 -4.77 -13.10 17.41
CA GLY A 138 -6.21 -13.32 17.65
C GLY A 138 -7.08 -13.13 16.40
N ALA A 139 -6.46 -13.15 15.21
CA ALA A 139 -7.18 -13.12 13.95
C ALA A 139 -8.07 -14.37 13.74
N PRO A 140 -9.28 -14.21 13.17
CA PRO A 140 -10.13 -15.33 12.77
C PRO A 140 -9.54 -16.14 11.60
N GLY A 141 -10.21 -17.24 11.22
CA GLY A 141 -9.78 -18.06 10.07
C GLY A 141 -9.94 -17.36 8.71
N THR A 142 -10.94 -16.48 8.61
CA THR A 142 -11.30 -15.72 7.40
C THR A 142 -11.50 -14.25 7.74
N TYR A 143 -11.34 -13.35 6.76
CA TYR A 143 -11.73 -11.95 6.95
C TYR A 143 -13.23 -11.77 6.69
N GLU A 144 -13.99 -11.39 7.72
CA GLU A 144 -15.44 -11.19 7.65
C GLU A 144 -16.15 -12.36 6.92
N ALA A 145 -17.17 -12.06 6.11
CA ALA A 145 -17.89 -13.04 5.30
C ALA A 145 -17.22 -13.34 3.95
N SER A 146 -15.97 -12.93 3.71
CA SER A 146 -15.32 -13.10 2.39
C SER A 146 -15.03 -14.57 2.03
N GLY A 147 -14.88 -15.43 3.04
CA GLY A 147 -14.37 -16.78 2.88
C GLY A 147 -12.91 -16.84 2.43
N VAL A 148 -12.19 -15.72 2.39
CA VAL A 148 -10.75 -15.67 2.09
C VAL A 148 -9.98 -15.96 3.37
N ALA A 149 -8.99 -16.86 3.30
CA ALA A 149 -8.10 -17.13 4.42
C ALA A 149 -7.47 -15.82 4.94
N PHE A 150 -7.48 -15.61 6.25
CA PHE A 150 -7.12 -14.31 6.84
C PHE A 150 -5.74 -13.78 6.39
N LEU A 151 -4.71 -14.63 6.36
CA LEU A 151 -3.37 -14.22 5.92
C LEU A 151 -3.27 -13.94 4.42
N ALA A 152 -4.12 -14.57 3.60
CA ALA A 152 -4.22 -14.24 2.17
C ALA A 152 -4.85 -12.87 1.97
N TYR A 153 -5.89 -12.54 2.76
CA TYR A 153 -6.48 -11.21 2.78
C TYR A 153 -5.48 -10.15 3.28
N TRP A 154 -4.72 -10.45 4.34
CA TRP A 154 -3.63 -9.58 4.80
C TRP A 154 -2.60 -9.31 3.69
N LEU A 155 -2.14 -10.33 2.98
CA LEU A 155 -1.16 -10.17 1.91
C LEU A 155 -1.71 -9.30 0.77
N PHE A 156 -2.98 -9.49 0.40
CA PHE A 156 -3.65 -8.66 -0.59
C PHE A 156 -3.69 -7.20 -0.16
N GLN A 157 -4.09 -6.92 1.07
CA GLN A 157 -4.19 -5.55 1.59
C GLN A 157 -2.83 -4.90 1.85
N PHE A 158 -1.82 -5.67 2.22
CA PHE A 158 -0.43 -5.20 2.29
C PHE A 158 0.00 -4.61 0.94
N ALA A 159 -0.31 -5.31 -0.17
CA ALA A 159 0.08 -4.85 -1.50
C ALA A 159 -0.59 -3.51 -1.88
N PHE A 160 -1.78 -3.22 -1.34
CA PHE A 160 -2.47 -1.93 -1.53
C PHE A 160 -1.87 -0.83 -0.66
N ALA A 161 -1.53 -1.14 0.60
CA ALA A 161 -0.83 -0.22 1.49
C ALA A 161 0.51 0.21 0.91
N ASP A 162 1.26 -0.77 0.42
CA ASP A 162 2.54 -0.60 -0.27
C ASP A 162 2.38 0.25 -1.54
N THR A 163 1.33 0.00 -2.34
CA THR A 163 1.01 0.85 -3.50
C THR A 163 0.76 2.32 -3.12
N CYS A 164 0.03 2.57 -2.03
CA CYS A 164 -0.24 3.94 -1.56
C CYS A 164 1.05 4.65 -1.12
N SER A 165 1.94 3.92 -0.44
CA SER A 165 3.23 4.44 0.03
C SER A 165 4.13 4.83 -1.15
N THR A 166 4.27 3.96 -2.16
CA THR A 166 5.13 4.20 -3.32
C THR A 166 4.66 5.38 -4.20
N ILE A 167 3.35 5.65 -4.30
CA ILE A 167 2.87 6.88 -4.99
C ILE A 167 3.50 8.13 -4.36
N THR A 168 3.70 8.11 -3.04
CA THR A 168 4.25 9.25 -2.30
C THR A 168 5.74 9.47 -2.60
N SER A 169 6.56 8.41 -2.69
CA SER A 169 8.00 8.54 -2.98
C SER A 169 8.25 9.19 -4.34
N GLY A 170 7.49 8.80 -5.37
CA GLY A 170 7.70 9.22 -6.74
C GLY A 170 7.66 10.74 -6.95
N ALA A 171 6.75 11.42 -6.24
CA ALA A 171 6.64 12.88 -6.30
C ALA A 171 7.82 13.59 -5.63
N MET A 172 8.55 12.94 -4.73
CA MET A 172 9.58 13.54 -3.87
C MET A 172 11.02 13.25 -4.33
N ILE A 173 11.19 12.46 -5.40
CA ILE A 173 12.49 12.05 -5.95
C ILE A 173 13.48 13.21 -6.11
N GLY A 174 14.73 12.98 -5.70
CA GLY A 174 15.88 13.84 -6.00
C GLY A 174 16.04 15.07 -5.12
N ARG A 175 15.26 15.17 -4.04
CA ARG A 175 15.48 16.14 -2.95
C ARG A 175 15.09 15.66 -1.55
N THR A 176 14.39 14.54 -1.42
CA THR A 176 14.28 13.87 -0.11
C THR A 176 15.61 13.20 0.22
N GLY A 177 16.01 13.28 1.48
CA GLY A 177 17.10 12.46 1.99
C GLY A 177 16.52 11.16 2.56
N PHE A 178 17.28 10.08 2.47
CA PHE A 178 16.86 8.73 2.88
C PHE A 178 16.19 8.61 4.27
N ILE A 179 16.62 9.41 5.26
CA ILE A 179 15.97 9.43 6.58
C ILE A 179 14.54 9.99 6.50
N GLY A 180 14.33 11.03 5.69
CA GLY A 180 13.00 11.55 5.37
C GLY A 180 12.13 10.48 4.72
N ASP A 181 12.71 9.63 3.86
CA ASP A 181 12.00 8.52 3.23
C ASP A 181 11.50 7.49 4.25
N LEU A 182 12.36 7.09 5.18
CA LEU A 182 11.98 6.21 6.28
C LEU A 182 10.87 6.80 7.15
N LEU A 183 10.96 8.11 7.47
CA LEU A 183 9.98 8.76 8.33
C LEU A 183 8.61 8.92 7.66
N TYR A 184 8.56 9.28 6.37
CA TYR A 184 7.27 9.33 5.67
C TYR A 184 6.70 7.92 5.55
N SER A 185 7.50 6.91 5.19
CA SER A 185 7.05 5.52 5.05
C SER A 185 6.41 5.01 6.35
N ILE A 186 7.03 5.31 7.50
CA ILE A 186 6.44 5.02 8.82
C ILE A 186 5.10 5.72 9.00
N GLY A 187 5.03 7.02 8.68
CA GLY A 187 3.81 7.81 8.80
C GLY A 187 2.68 7.31 7.91
N VAL A 188 2.97 7.01 6.64
CA VAL A 188 1.99 6.59 5.65
C VAL A 188 1.54 5.16 5.91
N SER A 189 2.46 4.20 5.92
CA SER A 189 2.15 2.77 6.03
C SER A 189 1.66 2.37 7.43
N GLY A 190 2.15 3.04 8.48
CA GLY A 190 1.79 2.75 9.86
C GLY A 190 0.54 3.47 10.37
N PHE A 191 0.22 4.66 9.82
CA PHE A 191 -0.82 5.53 10.39
C PHE A 191 -1.76 6.12 9.36
N ILE A 192 -1.28 6.96 8.43
CA ILE A 192 -2.17 7.75 7.57
C ILE A 192 -3.03 6.84 6.67
N TYR A 193 -2.39 5.97 5.89
CA TYR A 193 -3.11 5.05 5.01
C TYR A 193 -4.07 4.12 5.77
N PRO A 194 -3.64 3.36 6.80
CA PRO A 194 -4.54 2.42 7.46
C PRO A 194 -5.68 3.09 8.23
N ILE A 195 -5.46 4.26 8.85
CA ILE A 195 -6.52 4.99 9.57
C ILE A 195 -7.56 5.51 8.58
N VAL A 196 -7.14 6.17 7.50
CA VAL A 196 -8.09 6.69 6.51
C VAL A 196 -8.75 5.54 5.74
N GLY A 197 -8.02 4.46 5.49
CA GLY A 197 -8.54 3.21 4.95
C GLY A 197 -9.64 2.61 5.82
N HIS A 198 -9.51 2.68 7.15
CA HIS A 198 -10.56 2.25 8.06
C HIS A 198 -11.87 3.00 7.84
N TRP A 199 -11.80 4.31 7.54
CA TRP A 199 -13.00 5.12 7.35
C TRP A 199 -13.88 4.55 6.25
N ALA A 200 -13.28 4.10 5.14
CA ALA A 200 -13.97 3.66 3.94
C ALA A 200 -14.13 2.12 3.80
N TRP A 201 -13.16 1.33 4.27
CA TRP A 201 -13.14 -0.13 4.11
C TRP A 201 -13.11 -0.91 5.43
N GLY A 202 -12.90 -0.23 6.56
CA GLY A 202 -13.00 -0.86 7.86
C GLY A 202 -14.44 -1.27 8.18
N PRO A 203 -14.65 -2.34 8.96
CA PRO A 203 -15.99 -2.87 9.25
C PRO A 203 -16.89 -1.85 9.96
N ASP A 204 -16.29 -0.97 10.77
CA ASP A 204 -16.99 0.03 11.57
C ASP A 204 -16.82 1.46 11.01
N GLY A 205 -16.12 1.64 9.88
CA GLY A 205 -15.70 2.93 9.34
C GLY A 205 -16.85 3.92 9.15
N PHE A 206 -16.64 5.20 9.50
CA PHE A 206 -17.71 6.19 9.43
C PHE A 206 -18.17 6.51 7.99
N LEU A 207 -17.30 6.34 6.98
CA LEU A 207 -17.67 6.42 5.56
C LEU A 207 -18.25 5.09 5.07
N ALA A 208 -17.70 3.96 5.52
CA ALA A 208 -18.18 2.61 5.21
C ALA A 208 -19.64 2.42 5.68
N THR A 209 -20.04 3.08 6.77
CA THR A 209 -21.38 3.00 7.37
C THR A 209 -22.24 4.24 7.12
N MET A 210 -21.72 5.27 6.44
CA MET A 210 -22.45 6.53 6.19
C MET A 210 -23.77 6.28 5.46
N GLY A 211 -24.74 7.20 5.58
CA GLY A 211 -26.02 7.08 4.89
C GLY A 211 -27.00 6.08 5.50
N SER A 212 -26.56 5.24 6.44
CA SER A 212 -27.46 4.41 7.26
C SER A 212 -28.05 5.20 8.43
N LYS A 213 -29.18 4.73 8.98
CA LYS A 213 -30.11 5.49 9.85
C LYS A 213 -29.45 6.21 11.05
N ASP A 214 -28.42 5.62 11.65
CA ASP A 214 -27.78 6.12 12.87
C ASP A 214 -26.30 6.53 12.68
N ASN A 215 -25.85 6.66 11.42
CA ASN A 215 -24.45 6.94 11.08
C ASN A 215 -24.28 8.31 10.39
N PHE A 216 -23.04 8.62 10.01
CA PHE A 216 -22.68 9.88 9.37
C PHE A 216 -23.56 10.16 8.12
N LEU A 217 -24.11 11.38 8.03
CA LEU A 217 -24.96 11.83 6.92
C LEU A 217 -26.12 10.86 6.54
N PRO A 218 -27.03 10.53 7.47
CA PRO A 218 -28.06 9.51 7.25
C PRO A 218 -29.05 9.85 6.13
N PHE A 219 -29.18 11.13 5.79
CA PHE A 219 -30.05 11.61 4.72
C PHE A 219 -29.54 11.30 3.30
N VAL A 220 -28.26 10.90 3.15
CA VAL A 220 -27.68 10.52 1.85
C VAL A 220 -28.22 9.15 1.39
N GLY A 221 -28.59 8.28 2.32
CA GLY A 221 -29.21 6.98 2.03
C GLY A 221 -28.32 5.97 1.30
N THR A 222 -27.02 6.26 1.15
CA THR A 222 -26.03 5.34 0.58
C THR A 222 -24.70 5.51 1.29
N ASN A 223 -23.96 4.41 1.39
CA ASN A 223 -22.63 4.38 1.98
C ASN A 223 -21.60 4.94 0.99
N PHE A 224 -20.39 5.24 1.48
CA PHE A 224 -19.28 5.57 0.60
C PHE A 224 -18.87 4.35 -0.21
N HIS A 225 -18.68 4.54 -1.52
CA HIS A 225 -18.31 3.46 -2.43
C HIS A 225 -16.94 3.73 -3.03
N ASP A 226 -16.00 2.84 -2.77
CA ASP A 226 -14.71 2.78 -3.44
C ASP A 226 -14.33 1.32 -3.60
N PHE A 227 -14.57 0.75 -4.78
CA PHE A 227 -14.48 -0.70 -4.97
C PHE A 227 -13.07 -1.25 -4.75
N ALA A 228 -12.07 -0.57 -5.33
CA ALA A 228 -10.68 -1.01 -5.28
C ALA A 228 -9.69 0.10 -4.89
N GLY A 229 -10.11 1.35 -4.64
CA GLY A 229 -9.23 2.36 -4.03
C GLY A 229 -8.85 3.57 -4.89
N SER A 230 -9.74 4.12 -5.72
CA SER A 230 -9.45 5.43 -6.36
C SER A 230 -9.26 6.52 -5.31
N THR A 231 -10.02 6.44 -4.22
CA THR A 231 -9.85 7.31 -3.07
C THR A 231 -8.83 6.72 -2.12
N VAL A 232 -9.12 5.52 -1.59
CA VAL A 232 -8.37 4.91 -0.47
C VAL A 232 -6.89 4.70 -0.78
N VAL A 233 -6.53 4.40 -2.02
CA VAL A 233 -5.12 4.23 -2.40
C VAL A 233 -4.61 5.47 -3.13
N HIS A 234 -5.22 5.80 -4.27
CA HIS A 234 -4.64 6.79 -5.18
C HIS A 234 -4.84 8.24 -4.74
N THR A 235 -6.03 8.61 -4.26
CA THR A 235 -6.25 9.98 -3.77
C THR A 235 -5.44 10.24 -2.51
N ILE A 236 -5.42 9.29 -1.56
CA ILE A 236 -4.59 9.42 -0.35
C ILE A 236 -3.11 9.57 -0.73
N GLY A 237 -2.58 8.64 -1.54
CA GLY A 237 -1.20 8.69 -2.00
C GLY A 237 -0.89 10.01 -2.72
N GLY A 238 -1.75 10.44 -3.65
CA GLY A 238 -1.59 11.67 -4.41
C GLY A 238 -1.63 12.94 -3.56
N PHE A 239 -2.48 13.02 -2.52
CA PHE A 239 -2.50 14.17 -1.61
C PHE A 239 -1.28 14.21 -0.68
N ILE A 240 -0.78 13.05 -0.24
CA ILE A 240 0.47 12.98 0.54
C ILE A 240 1.65 13.36 -0.37
N ALA A 241 1.70 12.84 -1.59
CA ALA A 241 2.67 13.18 -2.63
C ALA A 241 2.68 14.70 -2.91
N LEU A 242 1.50 15.30 -3.08
CA LEU A 242 1.34 16.75 -3.27
C LEU A 242 1.85 17.55 -2.07
N ALA A 243 1.48 17.15 -0.85
CA ALA A 243 1.96 17.81 0.37
C ALA A 243 3.49 17.71 0.49
N GLY A 244 4.07 16.54 0.22
CA GLY A 244 5.51 16.31 0.19
C GLY A 244 6.22 17.19 -0.84
N ALA A 245 5.71 17.24 -2.07
CA ALA A 245 6.26 18.07 -3.14
C ALA A 245 6.21 19.58 -2.81
N ILE A 246 5.14 20.05 -2.15
CA ILE A 246 5.02 21.44 -1.70
C ILE A 246 6.04 21.76 -0.61
N ILE A 247 6.17 20.89 0.41
CA ILE A 247 7.04 21.14 1.56
C ILE A 247 8.53 21.07 1.19
N LEU A 248 8.91 20.08 0.39
CA LEU A 248 10.30 19.92 -0.08
C LEU A 248 10.69 21.00 -1.09
N GLY A 249 9.71 21.49 -1.85
CA GLY A 249 9.91 22.44 -2.92
C GLY A 249 10.60 21.84 -4.15
N PRO A 250 10.97 22.71 -5.11
CA PRO A 250 11.51 22.29 -6.41
C PRO A 250 12.92 21.67 -6.33
N ARG A 251 13.22 20.69 -7.19
CA ARG A 251 14.56 20.11 -7.32
C ARG A 251 15.60 21.16 -7.72
N LEU A 252 16.84 20.96 -7.29
CA LEU A 252 17.97 21.80 -7.72
C LEU A 252 18.08 21.86 -9.25
N GLY A 253 18.12 23.09 -9.77
CA GLY A 253 18.17 23.40 -11.20
C GLY A 253 16.80 23.47 -11.89
N ARG A 254 15.68 23.35 -11.16
CA ARG A 254 14.34 23.47 -11.73
C ARG A 254 14.06 24.92 -12.16
N VAL A 255 13.75 25.12 -13.45
CA VAL A 255 13.25 26.38 -14.00
C VAL A 255 11.88 26.15 -14.62
N PHE A 256 10.84 26.75 -14.05
CA PHE A 256 9.45 26.54 -14.48
C PHE A 256 9.15 27.23 -15.82
N LYS A 257 8.11 26.76 -16.52
CA LYS A 257 7.71 27.28 -17.84
C LYS A 257 7.47 28.79 -17.89
N ARG A 258 6.95 29.38 -16.81
CA ARG A 258 6.73 30.83 -16.69
C ARG A 258 8.03 31.64 -16.66
N ASP A 259 9.13 31.00 -16.29
CA ASP A 259 10.46 31.59 -16.19
C ASP A 259 11.36 31.18 -17.38
N GLY A 260 10.75 30.66 -18.47
CA GLY A 260 11.46 30.26 -19.68
C GLY A 260 12.03 28.84 -19.66
N GLY A 261 11.74 28.04 -18.63
CA GLY A 261 12.13 26.64 -18.56
C GLY A 261 11.02 25.67 -18.98
N GLY A 262 11.00 24.49 -18.36
CA GLY A 262 10.03 23.43 -18.61
C GLY A 262 10.33 22.19 -17.78
N PRO A 263 9.51 21.12 -17.89
CA PRO A 263 9.71 19.88 -17.13
C PRO A 263 11.13 19.34 -17.28
N MET A 264 11.69 18.80 -16.20
CA MET A 264 12.96 18.09 -16.29
C MET A 264 12.76 16.83 -17.13
N LEU A 265 13.68 16.57 -18.06
CA LEU A 265 13.55 15.44 -18.96
C LEU A 265 13.79 14.11 -18.21
N PRO A 266 13.02 13.05 -18.53
CA PRO A 266 13.26 11.70 -18.05
C PRO A 266 14.61 11.20 -18.58
N HIS A 267 15.33 10.40 -17.81
CA HIS A 267 16.61 9.85 -18.26
C HIS A 267 16.44 8.64 -19.17
N ASP A 268 15.39 7.83 -18.97
CA ASP A 268 15.13 6.62 -19.76
C ASP A 268 13.63 6.34 -19.88
N LEU A 269 13.08 6.66 -21.05
CA LEU A 269 11.67 6.43 -21.37
C LEU A 269 11.32 4.95 -21.64
N VAL A 270 12.30 4.10 -21.95
CA VAL A 270 12.07 2.67 -22.13
C VAL A 270 11.75 2.05 -20.78
N ILE A 271 12.54 2.39 -19.76
CA ILE A 271 12.29 1.94 -18.39
C ILE A 271 10.97 2.51 -17.88
N ALA A 272 10.70 3.81 -18.09
CA ALA A 272 9.46 4.45 -17.66
C ALA A 272 8.22 3.78 -18.28
N ALA A 273 8.21 3.58 -19.61
CA ALA A 273 7.09 2.97 -20.31
C ALA A 273 6.91 1.49 -19.93
N THR A 274 8.01 0.76 -19.72
CA THR A 274 7.95 -0.63 -19.25
C THR A 274 7.36 -0.71 -17.85
N GLY A 275 7.76 0.20 -16.95
CA GLY A 275 7.17 0.33 -15.62
C GLY A 275 5.67 0.58 -15.68
N GLY A 276 5.22 1.54 -16.48
CA GLY A 276 3.80 1.81 -16.69
C GLY A 276 3.00 0.61 -17.21
N LEU A 277 3.56 -0.17 -18.14
CA LEU A 277 2.90 -1.39 -18.64
C LEU A 277 2.84 -2.50 -17.58
N ILE A 278 3.86 -2.63 -16.73
CA ILE A 278 3.83 -3.55 -15.58
C ILE A 278 2.77 -3.11 -14.56
N LEU A 279 2.63 -1.80 -14.31
CA LEU A 279 1.56 -1.26 -13.47
C LEU A 279 0.18 -1.62 -14.03
N TRP A 280 -0.04 -1.46 -15.34
CA TRP A 280 -1.28 -1.91 -15.99
C TRP A 280 -1.51 -3.40 -15.76
N PHE A 281 -0.50 -4.23 -15.98
CA PHE A 281 -0.60 -5.67 -15.73
C PHE A 281 -0.99 -5.98 -14.27
N GLY A 282 -0.36 -5.32 -13.29
CA GLY A 282 -0.68 -5.50 -11.88
C GLY A 282 -2.09 -5.01 -11.51
N TRP A 283 -2.64 -4.04 -12.24
CA TRP A 283 -4.02 -3.56 -12.08
C TRP A 283 -5.08 -4.62 -12.33
N TYR A 284 -4.76 -5.72 -13.04
CA TYR A 284 -5.62 -6.89 -13.16
C TYR A 284 -5.72 -7.71 -11.87
N GLY A 285 -4.75 -7.59 -10.96
CA GLY A 285 -4.90 -8.03 -9.57
C GLY A 285 -5.63 -7.00 -8.73
N PHE A 286 -5.33 -5.71 -8.93
CA PHE A 286 -5.85 -4.62 -8.10
C PHE A 286 -7.38 -4.50 -8.19
N ASN A 287 -7.89 -4.28 -9.41
CA ASN A 287 -9.32 -4.06 -9.62
C ASN A 287 -10.10 -5.38 -9.54
N PRO A 288 -9.90 -6.37 -10.44
CA PRO A 288 -10.62 -7.65 -10.36
C PRO A 288 -10.46 -8.38 -9.02
N GLY A 289 -9.27 -8.36 -8.41
CA GLY A 289 -9.03 -9.04 -7.13
C GLY A 289 -9.84 -8.49 -5.98
N SER A 290 -10.26 -7.21 -6.06
CA SER A 290 -11.11 -6.56 -5.05
C SER A 290 -12.53 -7.12 -5.01
N THR A 291 -12.91 -8.04 -5.91
CA THR A 291 -14.12 -8.86 -5.73
C THR A 291 -14.01 -9.81 -4.52
N LEU A 292 -12.79 -10.18 -4.13
CA LEU A 292 -12.47 -11.17 -3.09
C LEU A 292 -13.14 -12.53 -3.30
N SER A 293 -13.72 -12.76 -4.47
CA SER A 293 -14.59 -13.88 -4.76
C SER A 293 -14.38 -14.33 -6.19
N ALA A 294 -13.86 -15.56 -6.33
CA ALA A 294 -13.73 -16.23 -7.62
C ALA A 294 -15.10 -16.61 -8.20
N MET A 295 -16.17 -16.55 -7.39
CA MET A 295 -17.52 -16.97 -7.75
C MET A 295 -18.32 -15.87 -8.46
N ASP A 296 -17.89 -14.60 -8.36
CA ASP A 296 -18.52 -13.50 -9.11
C ASP A 296 -17.95 -13.44 -10.55
N PHE A 297 -18.32 -14.42 -11.37
CA PHE A 297 -17.79 -14.57 -12.72
C PHE A 297 -18.08 -13.36 -13.61
N GLN A 298 -19.30 -12.82 -13.53
CA GLN A 298 -19.75 -11.69 -14.35
C GLN A 298 -19.17 -10.36 -13.84
N GLY A 299 -19.14 -10.16 -12.52
CA GLY A 299 -18.53 -8.98 -11.91
C GLY A 299 -17.03 -8.92 -12.17
N THR A 300 -16.30 -10.02 -11.92
CA THR A 300 -14.86 -10.10 -12.16
C THR A 300 -14.51 -9.82 -13.63
N GLY A 301 -15.25 -10.43 -14.58
CA GLY A 301 -15.08 -10.18 -16.01
C GLY A 301 -15.38 -8.73 -16.41
N ARG A 302 -16.44 -8.14 -15.87
CA ARG A 302 -16.81 -6.73 -16.11
C ARG A 302 -15.73 -5.78 -15.58
N VAL A 303 -15.25 -6.01 -14.35
CA VAL A 303 -14.20 -5.19 -13.73
C VAL A 303 -12.91 -5.24 -14.55
N ALA A 304 -12.50 -6.42 -15.01
CA ALA A 304 -11.31 -6.57 -15.86
C ALA A 304 -11.47 -5.81 -17.18
N ALA A 305 -12.60 -5.97 -17.87
CA ALA A 305 -12.88 -5.27 -19.12
C ALA A 305 -12.92 -3.75 -18.93
N ASN A 306 -13.59 -3.27 -17.87
CA ASN A 306 -13.66 -1.85 -17.53
C ASN A 306 -12.27 -1.26 -17.25
N THR A 307 -11.42 -2.00 -16.54
CA THR A 307 -10.05 -1.60 -16.24
C THR A 307 -9.25 -1.36 -17.53
N THR A 308 -9.29 -2.32 -18.47
CA THR A 308 -8.59 -2.19 -19.77
C THR A 308 -9.17 -1.05 -20.61
N LEU A 309 -10.49 -0.95 -20.72
CA LEU A 309 -11.14 0.04 -21.59
C LEU A 309 -10.90 1.47 -21.11
N ALA A 310 -10.94 1.72 -19.80
CA ALA A 310 -10.61 3.02 -19.25
C ALA A 310 -9.15 3.40 -19.50
N ALA A 311 -8.21 2.48 -19.30
CA ALA A 311 -6.79 2.70 -19.56
C ALA A 311 -6.53 3.03 -21.04
N CYS A 312 -7.12 2.26 -21.98
CA CYS A 312 -7.04 2.53 -23.41
C CYS A 312 -7.57 3.92 -23.77
N ALA A 313 -8.76 4.28 -23.28
CA ALA A 313 -9.39 5.57 -23.55
C ALA A 313 -8.57 6.73 -22.97
N ALA A 314 -8.01 6.56 -21.78
CA ALA A 314 -7.22 7.57 -21.09
C ALA A 314 -5.85 7.78 -21.76
N GLY A 315 -5.14 6.71 -22.14
CA GLY A 315 -3.88 6.81 -22.87
C GLY A 315 -4.04 7.53 -24.21
N LEU A 316 -5.08 7.18 -24.98
CA LEU A 316 -5.37 7.84 -26.26
C LEU A 316 -5.80 9.29 -26.06
N SER A 317 -6.72 9.57 -25.14
CA SER A 317 -7.20 10.94 -24.91
C SER A 317 -6.10 11.86 -24.39
N ALA A 318 -5.24 11.39 -23.49
CA ALA A 318 -4.07 12.15 -23.03
C ALA A 318 -3.11 12.46 -24.18
N MET A 319 -2.79 11.45 -25.00
CA MET A 319 -1.95 11.60 -26.18
C MET A 319 -2.51 12.63 -27.17
N PHE A 320 -3.79 12.53 -27.51
CA PHE A 320 -4.44 13.45 -28.45
C PHE A 320 -4.59 14.87 -27.88
N TYR A 321 -4.88 15.00 -26.59
CA TYR A 321 -5.00 16.29 -25.94
C TYR A 321 -3.65 17.01 -25.79
N ALA A 322 -2.58 16.27 -25.52
CA ALA A 322 -1.23 16.81 -25.42
C ALA A 322 -0.63 17.21 -26.78
N PHE A 323 -0.96 16.49 -27.86
CA PHE A 323 -0.33 16.66 -29.18
C PHE A 323 -0.36 18.11 -29.72
N PRO A 324 -1.49 18.86 -29.69
CA PRO A 324 -1.50 20.25 -30.16
C PRO A 324 -0.54 21.17 -29.40
N LYS A 325 -0.24 20.85 -28.14
CA LYS A 325 0.59 21.64 -27.23
C LYS A 325 2.07 21.27 -27.34
N THR A 326 2.37 19.97 -27.38
CA THR A 326 3.74 19.44 -27.45
C THR A 326 4.29 19.40 -28.87
N LYS A 327 3.42 19.42 -29.89
CA LYS A 327 3.74 19.20 -31.32
C LYS A 327 4.41 17.84 -31.61
N LYS A 328 4.27 16.88 -30.69
CA LYS A 328 4.81 15.51 -30.81
C LYS A 328 3.88 14.52 -30.11
N TRP A 329 3.93 13.26 -30.52
CA TRP A 329 3.31 12.16 -29.79
C TRP A 329 4.11 11.91 -28.52
N ASP A 330 3.64 12.48 -27.40
CA ASP A 330 4.38 12.46 -26.15
C ASP A 330 4.14 11.16 -25.37
N LEU A 331 5.19 10.34 -25.27
CA LEU A 331 5.13 9.06 -24.59
C LEU A 331 4.87 9.21 -23.08
N GLY A 332 5.43 10.25 -22.44
CA GLY A 332 5.23 10.48 -21.00
C GLY A 332 3.77 10.77 -20.68
N PHE A 333 3.14 11.68 -21.45
CA PHE A 333 1.70 11.93 -21.31
C PHE A 333 0.84 10.74 -21.69
N THR A 334 1.26 9.91 -22.65
CA THR A 334 0.52 8.68 -22.99
C THR A 334 0.57 7.67 -21.83
N VAL A 335 1.73 7.50 -21.20
CA VAL A 335 1.92 6.61 -20.04
C VAL A 335 1.11 7.09 -18.84
N ASN A 336 1.30 8.35 -18.42
CA ASN A 336 0.52 8.93 -17.33
C ASN A 336 -0.98 8.98 -17.67
N GLY A 337 -1.32 9.12 -18.96
CA GLY A 337 -2.69 9.03 -19.47
C GLY A 337 -3.36 7.71 -19.12
N PHE A 338 -2.79 6.58 -19.54
CA PHE A 338 -3.43 5.29 -19.23
C PHE A 338 -3.41 4.99 -17.73
N LEU A 339 -2.37 5.40 -17.00
CA LEU A 339 -2.31 5.27 -15.54
C LEU A 339 -3.45 6.05 -14.86
N ALA A 340 -3.70 7.29 -15.30
CA ALA A 340 -4.83 8.08 -14.80
C ALA A 340 -6.18 7.43 -15.09
N GLY A 341 -6.33 6.78 -16.25
CA GLY A 341 -7.52 5.98 -16.58
C GLY A 341 -7.71 4.79 -15.64
N LEU A 342 -6.63 4.07 -15.35
CA LEU A 342 -6.62 2.96 -14.39
C LEU A 342 -6.99 3.45 -12.97
N VAL A 343 -6.40 4.56 -12.53
CA VAL A 343 -6.74 5.20 -11.24
C VAL A 343 -8.21 5.61 -11.19
N ALA A 344 -8.74 6.25 -12.24
CA ALA A 344 -10.10 6.79 -12.22
C ALA A 344 -11.17 5.69 -12.26
N ILE A 345 -10.92 4.55 -12.91
CA ILE A 345 -11.87 3.45 -12.99
C ILE A 345 -11.86 2.56 -11.75
N THR A 346 -10.80 2.58 -10.93
CA THR A 346 -10.63 1.73 -9.74
C THR A 346 -11.83 1.75 -8.77
N CYS A 347 -12.39 2.91 -8.45
CA CYS A 347 -13.59 3.05 -7.62
C CYS A 347 -14.82 2.50 -8.36
N PRO A 348 -15.19 2.97 -9.57
CA PRO A 348 -16.45 2.58 -10.19
C PRO A 348 -16.41 1.28 -11.01
N CYS A 349 -15.27 0.60 -11.16
CA CYS A 349 -15.07 -0.50 -12.12
C CYS A 349 -16.07 -1.65 -11.98
N TYR A 350 -16.63 -1.86 -10.79
CA TYR A 350 -17.67 -2.87 -10.57
C TYR A 350 -19.06 -2.41 -11.01
N TRP A 351 -19.38 -1.13 -10.88
CA TRP A 351 -20.75 -0.59 -10.98
C TRP A 351 -21.07 0.06 -12.33
N VAL A 352 -20.06 0.33 -13.17
CA VAL A 352 -20.26 0.96 -14.48
C VAL A 352 -20.23 -0.04 -15.63
N SER A 353 -20.84 0.34 -16.75
CA SER A 353 -20.76 -0.41 -18.00
C SER A 353 -19.40 -0.23 -18.71
N PRO A 354 -19.06 -1.11 -19.66
CA PRO A 354 -17.91 -0.92 -20.56
C PRO A 354 -17.89 0.44 -21.28
N THR A 355 -19.05 0.98 -21.65
CA THR A 355 -19.12 2.32 -22.24
C THR A 355 -18.85 3.41 -21.19
N GLY A 356 -19.37 3.23 -19.97
CA GLY A 356 -19.10 4.15 -18.86
C GLY A 356 -17.61 4.22 -18.51
N SER A 357 -16.91 3.09 -18.50
CA SER A 357 -15.46 3.04 -18.23
C SER A 357 -14.63 3.77 -19.29
N ILE A 358 -15.00 3.68 -20.57
CA ILE A 358 -14.38 4.45 -21.66
C ILE A 358 -14.52 5.96 -21.41
N ILE A 359 -15.72 6.43 -21.04
CA ILE A 359 -15.97 7.85 -20.79
C ILE A 359 -15.15 8.35 -19.59
N ILE A 360 -15.15 7.58 -18.50
CA ILE A 360 -14.36 7.90 -17.29
C ILE A 360 -12.87 7.97 -17.64
N GLY A 361 -12.35 6.97 -18.36
CA GLY A 361 -10.97 6.94 -18.82
C GLY A 361 -10.62 8.13 -19.71
N ALA A 362 -11.45 8.44 -20.72
CA ALA A 362 -11.22 9.56 -21.62
C ALA A 362 -11.15 10.91 -20.88
N VAL A 363 -12.00 11.11 -19.88
CA VAL A 363 -11.96 12.31 -19.03
C VAL A 363 -10.69 12.33 -18.18
N ALA A 364 -10.34 11.21 -17.55
CA ALA A 364 -9.15 11.10 -16.72
C ALA A 364 -7.85 11.39 -17.50
N GLY A 365 -7.76 10.87 -18.74
CA GLY A 365 -6.60 11.12 -19.62
C GLY A 365 -6.42 12.59 -19.99
N VAL A 366 -7.51 13.34 -20.17
CA VAL A 366 -7.42 14.81 -20.35
C VAL A 366 -7.03 15.50 -19.04
N LEU A 367 -7.64 15.10 -17.92
CA LEU A 367 -7.43 15.74 -16.63
C LEU A 367 -6.01 15.55 -16.10
N VAL A 368 -5.34 14.42 -16.35
CA VAL A 368 -3.95 14.24 -15.90
C VAL A 368 -2.99 15.20 -16.61
N VAL A 369 -3.19 15.45 -17.90
CA VAL A 369 -2.38 16.44 -18.64
C VAL A 369 -2.64 17.85 -18.10
N VAL A 370 -3.90 18.18 -17.81
CA VAL A 370 -4.26 19.46 -17.17
C VAL A 370 -3.68 19.57 -15.76
N GLY A 371 -3.67 18.48 -15.00
CA GLY A 371 -3.09 18.42 -13.66
C GLY A 371 -1.60 18.70 -13.66
N VAL A 372 -0.84 18.07 -14.55
CA VAL A 372 0.60 18.36 -14.73
C VAL A 372 0.83 19.83 -15.10
N GLU A 373 0.01 20.40 -15.98
CA GLU A 373 0.10 21.84 -16.33
C GLU A 373 -0.26 22.75 -15.15
N LEU A 374 -1.20 22.34 -14.31
CA LEU A 374 -1.58 23.06 -13.10
C LEU A 374 -0.44 23.06 -12.09
N LEU A 375 0.19 21.91 -11.83
CA LEU A 375 1.36 21.82 -10.94
C LEU A 375 2.53 22.68 -11.48
N GLU A 376 2.77 22.64 -12.79
CA GLU A 376 3.75 23.51 -13.45
C GLU A 376 3.45 24.99 -13.21
N TRP A 377 2.17 25.39 -13.31
CA TRP A 377 1.74 26.76 -13.09
C TRP A 377 1.85 27.20 -11.62
N LEU A 378 1.54 26.28 -10.69
CA LEU A 378 1.67 26.47 -9.24
C LEU A 378 3.12 26.40 -8.75
N ARG A 379 4.08 26.10 -9.63
CA ARG A 379 5.50 25.90 -9.31
C ARG A 379 5.75 24.75 -8.32
N ILE A 380 4.97 23.67 -8.46
CA ILE A 380 5.14 22.43 -7.72
C ILE A 380 5.89 21.46 -8.64
N ASP A 381 7.06 21.00 -8.21
CA ASP A 381 7.90 20.12 -9.01
C ASP A 381 7.59 18.66 -8.68
N ASP A 382 6.81 18.02 -9.55
CA ASP A 382 6.55 16.58 -9.51
C ASP A 382 7.36 15.88 -10.63
N PRO A 383 8.34 15.02 -10.28
CA PRO A 383 9.16 14.28 -11.23
C PRO A 383 8.40 13.33 -12.15
N ILE A 384 7.33 12.72 -11.68
CA ILE A 384 6.67 11.60 -12.38
C ILE A 384 5.22 11.91 -12.77
N GLY A 385 4.61 12.92 -12.15
CA GLY A 385 3.18 13.22 -12.30
C GLY A 385 2.34 12.20 -11.52
N ALA A 386 2.63 12.08 -10.22
CA ALA A 386 2.07 11.10 -9.29
C ALA A 386 0.58 11.30 -9.01
#